data_AF-A0A2N0RCJ5-F1
#
_entry.id   AF-A0A2N0RCJ5-F1
#
_cell.length_a   1.000
_cell.length_b   1.000
_cell.length_c   1.000
_cell.angle_alpha   90.00
_cell.angle_beta   90.00
_cell.angle_gamma   90.00
#
_symmetry.space_group_name_H-M   'P 1'
#
loop_
_entity.id
_entity.type
_entity.pdbx_description
1 polymer ?
#
loop_
_entity_poly.entity_id
_entity_poly.type
_entity_poly.pdbx_seq_one_letter_code
_entity_poly.pdbx_strand_id
1 'polypeptide(L)'
;MNLLIGLLSNAIEENNNRVSYLMQKAEILAEIELFYLLPYQRRWQTWFPEVIHYYADVDKTRIEIKRLIKEGEWDTKEFTEMRENLLEELQIKHNPIDNELMLEKLKSNDDKLDNLKEEIREIGKTLQNFKIGTIS
;
A
#
# COMPACT_ATOMS: atom_id res chain seq x y z
N MET A 1 -3.39 -36.52 12.23
CA MET A 1 -2.20 -36.03 11.51
C MET A 1 -2.55 -35.35 10.18
N ASN A 2 -3.45 -35.92 9.35
CA ASN A 2 -3.85 -35.32 8.06
C ASN A 2 -4.61 -33.99 8.17
N LEU A 3 -5.39 -33.80 9.24
CA LEU A 3 -6.09 -32.54 9.51
C LEU A 3 -5.11 -31.38 9.78
N LEU A 4 -4.04 -31.65 10.54
CA LEU A 4 -2.99 -30.68 10.82
C LEU A 4 -2.21 -30.32 9.54
N ILE A 5 -1.89 -31.33 8.71
CA ILE A 5 -1.22 -31.14 7.43
C ILE A 5 -2.10 -30.31 6.47
N GLY A 6 -3.40 -30.57 6.42
CA GLY A 6 -4.34 -29.79 5.60
C GLY A 6 -4.48 -28.34 6.05
N LEU A 7 -4.59 -28.09 7.35
CA LEU A 7 -4.63 -26.73 7.91
C LEU A 7 -3.33 -25.97 7.67
N LEU A 8 -2.19 -26.64 7.83
CA LEU A 8 -0.87 -26.06 7.57
C LEU A 8 -0.70 -25.71 6.08
N SER A 9 -1.14 -26.59 5.18
CA SER A 9 -1.05 -26.34 3.74
C SER A 9 -1.88 -25.12 3.33
N ASN A 10 -3.11 -24.99 3.83
CA ASN A 10 -3.95 -23.82 3.56
C ASN A 10 -3.32 -22.53 4.11
N ALA A 11 -2.79 -22.57 5.33
CA ALA A 11 -2.13 -21.40 5.93
C ALA A 11 -0.85 -21.00 5.19
N ILE A 12 -0.10 -21.97 4.66
CA ILE A 12 1.08 -21.70 3.82
C ILE A 12 0.63 -21.08 2.49
N GLU A 13 -0.41 -21.61 1.86
CA GLU A 13 -0.92 -21.10 0.58
C GLU A 13 -1.45 -19.67 0.70
N GLU A 14 -2.20 -19.37 1.76
CA GLU A 14 -2.71 -18.03 2.07
C GLU A 14 -1.58 -17.02 2.36
N ASN A 15 -0.46 -17.49 2.92
CA ASN A 15 0.67 -16.66 3.31
C ASN A 15 1.87 -16.74 2.35
N ASN A 16 1.77 -17.46 1.24
CA ASN A 16 2.79 -17.58 0.19
C ASN A 16 2.76 -16.33 -0.71
N ASN A 17 2.94 -15.17 -0.08
CA ASN A 17 3.02 -13.90 -0.78
C ASN A 17 4.49 -13.57 -1.07
N ARG A 18 4.86 -13.63 -2.36
CA ARG A 18 6.20 -13.25 -2.84
C ARG A 18 6.61 -11.85 -2.38
N VAL A 19 5.67 -10.91 -2.30
CA VAL A 19 5.94 -9.53 -1.85
C VAL A 19 6.31 -9.53 -0.37
N SER A 20 5.53 -10.22 0.48
CA SER A 20 5.82 -10.34 1.92
C SER A 20 7.17 -11.03 2.18
N TYR A 21 7.51 -12.06 1.41
CA TYR A 21 8.81 -12.73 1.49
C TYR A 21 9.97 -11.77 1.15
N LEU A 22 9.85 -11.00 0.07
CA LEU A 22 10.87 -10.04 -0.33
C LEU A 22 11.02 -8.91 0.69
N MET A 23 9.92 -8.45 1.27
CA MET A 23 9.92 -7.42 2.32
C MET A 23 10.66 -7.90 3.57
N GLN A 24 10.32 -9.09 4.09
CA GLN A 24 11.02 -9.70 5.22
C GLN A 24 12.52 -9.92 4.93
N LYS A 25 12.84 -10.35 3.70
CA LYS A 25 14.23 -10.54 3.28
C LYS A 25 15.00 -9.22 3.29
N ALA A 26 14.38 -8.11 2.86
CA ALA A 26 15.01 -6.79 2.90
C ALA A 26 15.20 -6.29 4.33
N GLU A 27 14.21 -6.51 5.21
CA GLU A 27 14.29 -6.15 6.63
C GLU A 27 15.45 -6.88 7.34
N ILE A 28 15.54 -8.21 7.15
CA ILE A 28 16.63 -9.02 7.71
C ILE A 28 18.01 -8.56 7.18
N LEU A 29 18.11 -8.21 5.89
CA LEU A 29 19.36 -7.68 5.33
C LEU A 29 19.76 -6.35 5.96
N ALA A 30 18.81 -5.43 6.15
CA ALA A 30 19.05 -4.15 6.81
C ALA A 30 19.51 -4.33 8.27
N GLU A 31 18.92 -5.27 9.01
CA GLU A 31 19.37 -5.60 10.37
C GLU A 31 20.79 -6.16 10.39
N ILE A 32 21.11 -7.08 9.48
CA ILE A 32 22.47 -7.63 9.34
C ILE A 32 23.46 -6.50 9.04
N GLU A 33 23.13 -5.61 8.11
CA GLU A 33 24.00 -4.48 7.75
C GLU A 33 24.22 -3.51 8.90
N LEU A 34 23.17 -3.20 9.66
CA LEU A 34 23.23 -2.20 10.73
C LEU A 34 23.92 -2.72 11.98
N PHE A 35 23.69 -3.99 12.35
CA PHE A 35 24.13 -4.54 13.65
C PHE A 35 25.29 -5.53 13.56
N TYR A 36 25.48 -6.21 12.44
CA TYR A 36 26.40 -7.36 12.35
C TYR A 36 27.59 -7.13 11.42
N LEU A 37 27.65 -6.01 10.67
CA LEU A 37 28.78 -5.70 9.78
C LEU A 37 29.67 -4.57 10.30
N LEU A 38 30.99 -4.80 10.26
CA LEU A 38 31.99 -3.78 10.55
C LEU A 38 32.05 -2.74 9.41
N PRO A 39 32.46 -1.48 9.70
CA PRO A 39 32.49 -0.40 8.70
C PRO A 39 33.28 -0.72 7.42
N TYR A 40 34.31 -1.58 7.49
CA TYR A 40 35.06 -1.97 6.30
C TYR A 40 34.35 -3.05 5.47
N GLN A 41 33.54 -3.93 6.08
CA GLN A 41 32.77 -4.97 5.38
C GLN A 41 31.63 -4.35 4.57
N ARG A 42 31.00 -3.29 5.10
CA ARG A 42 29.98 -2.50 4.39
C ARG A 42 30.51 -1.77 3.15
N ARG A 43 31.84 -1.60 3.05
CA ARG A 43 32.50 -0.96 1.91
C ARG A 43 33.08 -1.97 0.91
N TRP A 44 32.85 -3.27 1.11
CA TRP A 44 33.25 -4.27 0.13
C TRP A 44 32.29 -4.25 -1.05
N GLN A 45 32.73 -3.63 -2.14
CA GLN A 45 32.00 -3.55 -3.41
C GLN A 45 31.55 -4.91 -3.95
N THR A 46 32.29 -5.98 -3.65
CA THR A 46 31.92 -7.35 -4.03
C THR A 46 30.64 -7.84 -3.34
N TRP A 47 30.37 -7.37 -2.11
CA TRP A 47 29.19 -7.77 -1.32
C TRP A 47 28.09 -6.71 -1.37
N PHE A 48 28.47 -5.43 -1.43
CA PHE A 48 27.59 -4.27 -1.54
C PHE A 48 28.02 -3.42 -2.73
N PRO A 49 27.49 -3.70 -3.93
CA PRO A 49 27.83 -2.91 -5.10
C PRO A 49 27.32 -1.48 -4.93
N GLU A 50 28.09 -0.52 -5.42
CA GLU A 50 27.73 0.90 -5.37
C GLU A 50 26.49 1.22 -6.21
N VAL A 51 26.25 0.44 -7.28
CA VAL A 51 25.10 0.58 -8.18
C VAL A 51 24.45 -0.79 -8.39
N ILE A 52 23.12 -0.85 -8.24
CA ILE A 52 22.32 -2.05 -8.51
C ILE A 52 21.48 -1.79 -9.75
N HIS A 53 21.72 -2.58 -10.81
CA HIS A 53 20.89 -2.53 -12.01
C HIS A 53 19.69 -3.47 -11.86
N TYR A 54 18.49 -2.91 -11.90
CA TYR A 54 17.25 -3.68 -11.90
C TYR A 54 16.55 -3.59 -13.26
N TYR A 55 16.08 -4.73 -13.76
CA TYR A 55 15.23 -4.76 -14.95
C TYR A 55 13.77 -4.62 -14.56
N ALA A 56 13.13 -3.56 -15.01
CA ALA A 56 11.70 -3.35 -14.87
C ALA A 56 11.05 -3.28 -16.25
N ASP A 57 9.89 -3.91 -16.38
CA ASP A 57 9.07 -3.83 -17.59
C ASP A 57 8.38 -2.46 -17.65
N VAL A 58 8.62 -1.72 -18.73
CA VAL A 58 8.16 -0.33 -18.89
C VAL A 58 6.64 -0.23 -18.77
N ASP A 59 5.90 -1.17 -19.33
CA ASP A 59 4.43 -1.13 -19.34
C ASP A 59 3.87 -1.45 -17.96
N LYS A 60 4.42 -2.46 -17.28
CA LYS A 60 4.03 -2.77 -15.90
C LYS A 60 4.34 -1.63 -14.95
N THR A 61 5.51 -1.01 -15.09
CA THR A 61 5.90 0.14 -14.29
C THR A 61 4.96 1.33 -14.50
N ARG A 62 4.57 1.62 -15.75
CA ARG A 62 3.57 2.67 -16.04
C ARG A 62 2.22 2.41 -15.40
N ILE A 63 1.74 1.16 -15.43
CA ILE A 63 0.47 0.78 -14.81
C ILE A 63 0.54 1.02 -13.30
N GLU A 64 1.62 0.57 -12.67
CA GLU A 64 1.77 0.66 -11.22
C GLU A 64 1.92 2.10 -10.74
N ILE A 65 2.70 2.94 -11.44
CA ILE A 65 2.83 4.37 -11.09
C ILE A 65 1.47 5.07 -11.18
N LYS A 66 0.67 4.80 -12.22
CA LYS A 66 -0.68 5.36 -12.33
C LYS A 66 -1.59 4.89 -11.19
N ARG A 67 -1.47 3.63 -10.75
CA ARG A 67 -2.19 3.10 -9.58
C ARG A 67 -1.80 3.88 -8.31
N LEU A 68 -0.50 4.05 -8.06
CA LEU A 68 0.02 4.78 -6.90
C LEU A 68 -0.41 6.25 -6.88
N ILE A 69 -0.43 6.91 -8.04
CA ILE A 69 -0.95 8.29 -8.18
C ILE A 69 -2.44 8.33 -7.79
N LYS A 70 -3.24 7.39 -8.32
CA LYS A 70 -4.68 7.28 -7.99
C LYS A 70 -4.91 7.04 -6.50
N GLU A 71 -4.12 6.18 -5.89
CA GLU A 71 -4.22 5.89 -4.45
C GLU A 71 -3.70 7.05 -3.60
N GLY A 72 -2.91 7.95 -4.18
CA GLY A 72 -2.29 9.09 -3.48
C GLY A 72 -1.04 8.70 -2.69
N GLU A 73 -0.47 7.53 -3.01
CA GLU A 73 0.74 7.01 -2.38
C GLU A 73 2.02 7.48 -3.11
N TRP A 74 1.86 8.04 -4.32
CA TRP A 74 2.99 8.49 -5.14
C TRP A 74 3.70 9.73 -4.59
N ASP A 75 2.97 10.73 -4.09
CA ASP A 75 3.52 12.04 -3.71
C ASP A 75 4.08 12.07 -2.27
N THR A 76 5.06 11.21 -1.98
CA THR A 76 5.82 11.25 -0.72
C THR A 76 6.98 12.27 -0.78
N LYS A 77 7.46 12.73 0.38
CA LYS A 77 8.54 13.73 0.48
C LYS A 77 9.93 13.19 0.15
N GLU A 78 10.09 11.88 0.03
CA GLU A 78 11.38 11.24 -0.21
C GLU A 78 11.60 10.99 -1.71
N PHE A 79 12.86 11.13 -2.14
CA PHE A 79 13.30 10.86 -3.52
C PHE A 79 12.56 11.64 -4.62
N THR A 80 12.13 12.88 -4.34
CA THR A 80 11.38 13.71 -5.27
C THR A 80 12.03 13.83 -6.65
N GLU A 81 13.32 14.16 -6.70
CA GLU A 81 14.09 14.30 -7.95
C GLU A 81 14.11 13.00 -8.78
N MET A 82 14.35 11.86 -8.12
CA MET A 82 14.39 10.56 -8.79
C MET A 82 13.01 10.18 -9.38
N ARG A 83 11.93 10.56 -8.69
CA ARG A 83 10.56 10.29 -9.15
C ARG A 83 10.17 11.17 -10.34
N GLU A 84 10.54 12.45 -10.31
CA GLU A 84 10.33 13.36 -11.44
C GLU A 84 11.07 12.86 -12.69
N ASN A 85 12.34 12.48 -12.55
CA ASN A 85 13.12 11.87 -13.62
C ASN A 85 12.47 10.59 -14.15
N LEU A 86 11.94 9.73 -13.27
CA LEU A 86 11.25 8.51 -13.67
C LEU A 86 9.95 8.78 -14.44
N LEU A 87 9.18 9.81 -14.05
CA LEU A 87 7.98 10.22 -14.78
C LEU A 87 8.32 10.76 -16.17
N GLU A 88 9.41 11.53 -16.29
CA GLU A 88 9.90 12.04 -17.56
C GLU A 88 10.33 10.91 -18.50
N GLU A 89 11.16 9.99 -18.02
CA GLU A 89 11.63 8.80 -18.77
C GLU A 89 10.46 7.91 -19.22
N LEU A 90 9.47 7.71 -18.35
CA LEU A 90 8.28 6.92 -18.67
C LEU A 90 7.22 7.68 -19.47
N GLN A 91 7.42 8.98 -19.72
CA GLN A 91 6.51 9.89 -20.41
C GLN A 91 5.13 9.96 -19.75
N ILE A 92 5.09 9.91 -18.42
CA ILE A 92 3.86 10.02 -17.63
C ILE A 92 3.67 11.49 -17.24
N LYS A 93 2.56 12.08 -17.70
CA LYS A 93 2.14 13.40 -17.22
C LYS A 93 1.49 13.23 -15.85
N HIS A 94 2.16 13.75 -14.82
CA HIS A 94 1.61 13.86 -13.46
C HIS A 94 1.69 15.32 -13.05
N ASN A 95 0.56 15.87 -12.62
CA ASN A 95 0.54 17.17 -11.95
C ASN A 95 0.25 16.88 -10.48
N PRO A 96 1.17 17.16 -9.54
CA PRO A 96 0.93 16.89 -8.11
C PRO A 96 -0.28 17.64 -7.55
N ILE A 97 -0.73 18.69 -8.24
CA ILE A 97 -1.98 19.41 -7.97
C ILE A 97 -3.05 18.92 -8.97
N ASP A 98 -3.32 17.61 -9.01
CA ASP A 98 -4.41 17.10 -9.83
C ASP A 98 -5.73 17.21 -9.03
N ASN A 99 -6.37 18.38 -9.16
CA ASN A 99 -7.64 18.69 -8.52
C ASN A 99 -8.70 17.63 -8.85
N GLU A 100 -8.60 16.95 -9.99
CA GLU A 100 -9.56 15.93 -10.44
C GLU A 100 -9.55 14.68 -9.54
N LEU A 101 -8.38 14.25 -9.08
CA LEU A 101 -8.21 13.10 -8.18
C LEU A 101 -8.72 13.43 -6.76
N MET A 102 -8.42 14.65 -6.30
CA MET A 102 -9.00 15.17 -5.06
C MET A 102 -10.52 15.28 -5.15
N LEU A 103 -11.07 15.74 -6.28
CA LEU A 103 -12.51 15.84 -6.54
C LEU A 103 -13.20 14.47 -6.54
N GLU A 104 -12.58 13.45 -7.15
CA GLU A 104 -13.13 12.08 -7.16
C GLU A 104 -13.15 11.47 -5.74
N LYS A 105 -12.07 11.64 -4.98
CA LYS A 105 -12.00 11.20 -3.57
C LYS A 105 -13.00 11.93 -2.68
N LEU A 106 -13.20 13.24 -2.89
CA LEU A 106 -14.20 14.03 -2.16
C LEU A 106 -15.61 13.53 -2.44
N LYS A 107 -15.97 13.33 -3.72
CA LYS A 107 -17.29 12.78 -4.12
C LYS A 107 -17.56 11.41 -3.49
N SER A 108 -16.58 10.50 -3.55
CA SER A 108 -16.75 9.16 -2.95
C SER A 108 -16.94 9.22 -1.43
N ASN A 109 -16.31 10.17 -0.76
CA ASN A 109 -16.48 10.37 0.68
C ASN A 109 -17.83 11.00 1.02
N ASP A 110 -18.34 11.92 0.19
CA ASP A 110 -19.68 12.49 0.33
C ASP A 110 -20.76 11.40 0.21
N ASP A 111 -20.65 10.51 -0.78
CA ASP A 111 -21.57 9.38 -0.95
C ASP A 111 -21.58 8.43 0.26
N LYS A 112 -20.40 8.14 0.83
CA LYS A 112 -20.26 7.33 2.06
C LYS A 112 -20.87 8.02 3.26
N LEU A 113 -20.70 9.34 3.38
CA LEU A 113 -21.26 10.13 4.46
C LEU A 113 -22.80 10.11 4.42
N ASP A 114 -23.38 10.21 3.23
CA ASP A 114 -24.84 10.20 3.07
C ASP A 114 -25.44 8.81 3.35
N ASN A 115 -24.76 7.73 2.95
CA ASN A 115 -25.16 6.38 3.36
C ASN A 115 -25.11 6.20 4.89
N LEU A 116 -24.04 6.66 5.54
CA LEU A 116 -23.92 6.63 7.01
C LEU A 116 -25.03 7.43 7.71
N LYS A 117 -25.39 8.60 7.16
CA LYS A 117 -26.50 9.40 7.70
C LYS A 117 -27.83 8.66 7.62
N GLU A 118 -28.12 7.99 6.51
CA GLU A 118 -29.35 7.20 6.38
C GLU A 118 -29.35 5.99 7.33
N GLU A 119 -28.23 5.29 7.49
CA GLU A 119 -28.12 4.22 8.49
C GLU A 119 -28.39 4.71 9.92
N ILE A 120 -27.79 5.84 10.31
CA ILE A 120 -28.03 6.47 11.61
C ILE A 120 -29.50 6.87 11.76
N ARG A 121 -30.13 7.36 10.69
CA ARG A 121 -31.54 7.75 10.70
C ARG A 121 -32.46 6.54 10.92
N GLU A 122 -32.18 5.42 10.27
CA GLU A 122 -32.91 4.16 10.47
C GLU A 122 -32.71 3.60 11.88
N ILE A 123 -31.49 3.63 12.42
CA ILE A 123 -31.22 3.27 13.82
C ILE A 123 -32.02 4.17 14.77
N GLY A 124 -32.07 5.49 14.52
CA GLY A 124 -32.85 6.42 15.32
C GLY A 124 -34.36 6.08 15.37
N LYS A 125 -34.94 5.73 14.21
CA LYS A 125 -36.36 5.32 14.12
C LYS A 125 -36.64 4.02 14.87
N THR A 126 -35.76 3.02 14.73
CA THR A 126 -35.92 1.75 15.45
C THR A 126 -35.88 1.95 16.97
N LEU A 127 -34.93 2.75 17.47
CA LEU A 127 -34.83 3.07 18.90
C LEU A 127 -36.05 3.84 19.45
N GLN A 128 -36.67 4.73 18.66
CA GLN A 128 -37.92 5.38 19.05
C GLN A 128 -39.07 4.37 19.17
N ASN A 129 -39.19 3.44 18.23
CA ASN A 129 -40.20 2.39 18.28
C ASN A 129 -40.01 1.45 19.48
N PHE A 130 -38.77 1.12 19.83
CA PHE A 130 -38.45 0.36 21.05
C PHE A 130 -38.82 1.13 22.33
N LYS A 131 -38.62 2.45 22.39
CA LYS A 131 -39.03 3.27 23.55
C LYS A 131 -40.55 3.33 23.74
N ILE A 132 -41.33 3.31 22.66
CA ILE A 132 -42.80 3.39 22.73
C ILE A 132 -43.39 2.04 23.16
N GLY A 133 -42.79 0.91 22.77
CA GLY A 133 -43.24 -0.43 23.14
C GLY A 133 -43.05 -0.82 24.61
N THR A 134 -42.14 -0.17 25.34
CA THR A 134 -41.87 -0.49 26.76
C THR A 134 -42.74 0.30 27.75
N ILE A 135 -43.54 1.26 27.27
CA ILE A 135 -44.42 2.12 28.09
C ILE A 135 -45.90 1.69 27.99
N SER A 136 -46.23 0.69 27.17
CA SER A 136 -47.58 0.10 27.07
C SER A 136 -47.67 -1.25 27.78
#